data_AF-A0A7C8A7G5-F1
#
_entry.id   AF-A0A7C8A7G5-F1
#
_cell.length_a   1.000
_cell.length_b   1.000
_cell.length_c   1.000
_cell.angle_alpha   90.00
_cell.angle_beta   90.00
_cell.angle_gamma   90.00
#
_symmetry.space_group_name_H-M   'P 1'
#
loop_
_entity.id
_entity.type
_entity.pdbx_description
1 polymer ?
#
loop_
_entity_poly.entity_id
_entity_poly.type
_entity_poly.pdbx_seq_one_letter_code
_entity_poly.pdbx_strand_id
1 'polypeptide(L)'
;MTNEIIILIFEAITVYFIVLWTHSLRHRFGLAPFYAFLGSLTVVMSWITDAGIKVDFAGITFMVGSTVFYTSLLLGVFVVYVFDGPRSARIAISTVAGVSALVPLIALIVNL
;
A
#
# COMPACT_ATOMS: atom_id res chain seq x y z
N MET A 1 -4.52 16.24 -18.06
CA MET A 1 -4.70 17.17 -16.91
C MET A 1 -5.92 16.85 -16.05
N THR A 2 -7.14 17.34 -16.30
CA THR A 2 -8.31 17.06 -15.42
C THR A 2 -8.62 15.57 -15.28
N ASN A 3 -8.52 14.80 -16.38
CA ASN A 3 -8.76 13.36 -16.35
C ASN A 3 -7.75 12.60 -15.47
N GLU A 4 -6.48 13.01 -15.44
CA GLU A 4 -5.44 12.31 -14.65
C GLU A 4 -5.68 12.43 -13.15
N ILE A 5 -6.16 13.59 -12.69
CA ILE A 5 -6.54 13.80 -11.28
C ILE A 5 -7.79 13.01 -10.93
N ILE A 6 -8.78 12.97 -11.83
CA ILE A 6 -9.98 12.16 -11.63
C ILE A 6 -9.59 10.69 -11.49
N ILE A 7 -8.66 10.22 -12.34
CA ILE A 7 -8.10 8.86 -12.26
C ILE A 7 -7.40 8.66 -10.91
N LEU A 8 -6.54 9.59 -10.47
CA LEU A 8 -5.83 9.51 -9.19
C LEU A 8 -6.79 9.44 -8.00
N ILE A 9 -7.84 10.27 -8.00
CA ILE A 9 -8.87 10.28 -6.95
C ILE A 9 -9.62 8.94 -6.95
N PHE A 10 -10.01 8.47 -8.13
CA PHE A 10 -10.74 7.21 -8.26
C PHE A 10 -9.88 6.02 -7.83
N GLU A 11 -8.59 6.03 -8.17
CA GLU A 11 -7.61 5.03 -7.73
C GLU A 11 -7.47 5.05 -6.21
N ALA A 12 -7.28 6.22 -5.59
CA ALA A 12 -7.20 6.36 -4.14
C ALA A 12 -8.44 5.81 -3.42
N ILE A 13 -9.63 6.21 -3.86
CA ILE A 13 -10.89 5.74 -3.29
C ILE A 13 -11.00 4.21 -3.43
N THR A 14 -10.67 3.68 -4.60
CA THR A 14 -10.76 2.25 -4.89
C THR A 14 -9.80 1.47 -3.99
N VAL A 15 -8.53 1.87 -3.90
CA VAL A 15 -7.54 1.16 -3.08
C VAL A 15 -7.89 1.27 -1.59
N TYR A 16 -8.29 2.44 -1.10
CA TYR A 16 -8.74 2.59 0.29
C TYR A 16 -9.95 1.71 0.61
N PHE A 17 -10.93 1.66 -0.30
CA PHE A 17 -12.09 0.80 -0.12
C PHE A 17 -11.70 -0.67 -0.09
N ILE A 18 -10.79 -1.12 -0.97
CA ILE A 18 -10.29 -2.49 -0.98
C ILE A 18 -9.55 -2.81 0.32
N VAL A 19 -8.72 -1.89 0.84
CA VAL A 19 -8.04 -2.05 2.14
C VAL A 19 -9.08 -2.26 3.25
N LEU A 20 -10.05 -1.36 3.39
CA LEU A 20 -11.07 -1.43 4.43
C LEU A 20 -11.97 -2.67 4.27
N TRP A 21 -12.34 -3.00 3.04
CA TRP A 21 -13.14 -4.17 2.75
C TRP A 21 -12.40 -5.46 3.10
N THR A 22 -11.13 -5.58 2.72
CA THR A 22 -10.30 -6.76 3.05
C THR A 22 -10.16 -6.90 4.56
N HIS A 23 -9.99 -5.79 5.29
CA HIS A 23 -9.96 -5.81 6.76
C HIS A 23 -11.30 -6.23 7.37
N SER A 24 -12.43 -5.83 6.79
CA SER A 24 -13.76 -6.24 7.26
C SER A 24 -13.98 -7.75 7.21
N LEU A 25 -13.30 -8.46 6.29
CA LEU A 25 -13.38 -9.91 6.15
C LEU A 25 -12.68 -10.69 7.28
N ARG A 26 -11.93 -9.99 8.16
CA ARG A 26 -11.19 -10.61 9.27
C ARG A 26 -12.07 -11.39 10.24
N HIS A 27 -13.33 -10.99 10.39
CA HIS A 27 -14.29 -11.68 11.26
C HIS A 27 -14.61 -13.10 10.79
N ARG A 28 -14.45 -13.39 9.48
CA ARG A 28 -14.68 -14.73 8.91
C ARG A 28 -13.38 -15.52 8.70
N PHE A 29 -12.32 -14.87 8.22
CA PHE A 29 -11.11 -15.57 7.78
C PHE A 29 -9.86 -15.29 8.65
N GLY A 30 -10.02 -14.49 9.71
CA GLY A 30 -8.90 -14.00 10.49
C GLY A 30 -8.09 -12.91 9.75
N LEU A 31 -6.98 -12.50 10.36
CA LEU A 31 -6.14 -11.39 9.84
C LEU A 31 -5.12 -11.82 8.78
N ALA A 32 -4.87 -13.12 8.61
CA ALA A 32 -3.85 -13.61 7.69
C ALA A 32 -4.06 -13.15 6.22
N PRO A 33 -5.28 -13.20 5.64
CA PRO A 33 -5.51 -12.67 4.29
C PRO A 33 -5.26 -11.18 4.20
N PHE A 34 -5.55 -10.42 5.25
CA PHE A 34 -5.30 -8.99 5.29
C PHE A 34 -3.80 -8.67 5.30
N TYR A 35 -3.00 -9.41 6.07
CA TYR A 35 -1.54 -9.26 6.05
C TYR A 35 -0.95 -9.63 4.69
N ALA A 36 -1.41 -10.72 4.07
CA ALA A 36 -1.00 -11.09 2.72
C ALA A 36 -1.33 -9.98 1.71
N PHE A 37 -2.52 -9.36 1.84
CA PHE A 37 -2.92 -8.22 1.02
C PHE A 37 -2.06 -6.97 1.26
N LEU A 38 -1.70 -6.65 2.50
CA LEU A 38 -0.77 -5.54 2.77
C LEU A 38 0.61 -5.79 2.14
N GLY A 39 1.09 -7.03 2.22
CA GLY A 39 2.32 -7.45 1.56
C GLY A 39 2.25 -7.28 0.04
N SER A 40 1.19 -7.77 -0.61
CA SER A 40 1.01 -7.59 -2.05
C SER A 40 0.84 -6.14 -2.47
N LEU A 41 0.12 -5.33 -1.68
CA LEU A 41 -0.03 -3.90 -1.92
C LEU A 41 1.31 -3.16 -1.83
N THR A 42 2.24 -3.63 -0.98
CA THR A 42 3.61 -3.11 -0.88
C THR A 42 4.41 -3.40 -2.15
N VAL A 43 4.24 -4.60 -2.74
CA VAL A 43 4.86 -4.93 -4.03
C VAL A 43 4.31 -4.04 -5.16
N VAL A 44 2.99 -3.88 -5.22
CA VAL A 44 2.34 -3.01 -6.22
C VAL A 44 2.82 -1.56 -6.08
N MET A 45 2.94 -1.05 -4.84
CA MET A 45 3.51 0.27 -4.57
C MET A 45 4.92 0.39 -5.17
N SER A 46 5.79 -0.61 -4.94
CA SER A 46 7.16 -0.62 -5.47
C SER A 46 7.15 -0.53 -6.99
N TRP A 47 6.40 -1.40 -7.67
CA TRP A 47 6.33 -1.41 -9.14
C TRP A 47 5.81 -0.11 -9.73
N ILE A 48 4.78 0.48 -9.11
CA ILE A 48 4.22 1.77 -9.56
C ILE A 48 5.21 2.91 -9.34
N THR A 49 5.98 2.86 -8.26
CA THR A 49 7.04 3.82 -7.97
C THR A 49 8.18 3.69 -8.98
N ASP A 50 8.61 2.47 -9.28
CA ASP A 50 9.69 2.18 -10.25
C ASP A 50 9.29 2.56 -11.69
N ALA A 51 8.01 2.37 -12.04
CA ALA A 51 7.46 2.83 -13.31
C ALA A 51 7.41 4.36 -13.44
N GLY A 52 7.69 5.11 -12.36
CA GLY A 52 7.73 6.57 -12.36
C GLY A 52 6.37 7.22 -12.63
N ILE A 53 5.27 6.51 -12.33
CA ILE A 53 3.92 6.99 -12.62
C ILE A 53 3.64 8.22 -11.75
N LYS A 54 3.33 9.33 -12.43
CA LYS A 54 3.11 10.64 -11.83
C LYS A 54 1.95 11.37 -12.49
N VAL A 55 1.30 12.23 -11.72
CA VAL A 55 0.21 13.09 -12.15
C VAL A 55 0.59 14.54 -11.86
N ASP A 56 0.59 15.38 -12.88
CA ASP A 56 0.91 16.81 -12.74
C ASP A 56 -0.38 17.63 -12.67
N PHE A 57 -0.58 18.36 -11.57
CA PHE A 57 -1.73 19.24 -11.40
C PHE A 57 -1.37 20.56 -10.72
N ALA A 58 -1.80 21.66 -11.32
CA ALA A 58 -1.59 23.02 -10.78
C ALA A 58 -0.12 23.33 -10.44
N GLY A 59 0.82 22.77 -11.21
CA GLY A 59 2.27 22.91 -10.99
C GLY A 59 2.85 22.01 -9.89
N ILE A 60 2.05 21.09 -9.35
CA ILE A 60 2.45 20.11 -8.34
C ILE A 60 2.45 18.72 -8.97
N THR A 61 3.54 17.99 -8.79
CA THR A 61 3.67 16.59 -9.23
C THR A 61 3.31 15.64 -8.09
N PHE A 62 2.31 14.79 -8.33
CA PHE A 62 1.91 13.72 -7.43
C PHE A 62 2.48 12.40 -7.93
N MET A 63 3.32 11.76 -7.13
CA MET A 63 3.80 10.42 -7.43
C MET A 63 2.75 9.42 -6.96
N VAL A 64 2.23 8.60 -7.87
CA VAL A 64 1.09 7.72 -7.57
C VAL A 64 1.45 6.73 -6.46
N GLY A 65 2.68 6.19 -6.49
CA GLY A 65 3.18 5.26 -5.48
C GLY A 65 3.11 5.82 -4.05
N SER A 66 3.53 7.07 -3.82
CA SER A 66 3.48 7.68 -2.49
C SER A 66 2.12 8.28 -2.15
N THR A 67 1.39 8.79 -3.13
CA THR A 67 0.12 9.51 -2.88
C THR A 67 -1.05 8.57 -2.65
N VAL A 68 -1.09 7.44 -3.36
CA VAL A 68 -2.19 6.47 -3.30
C VAL A 68 -1.79 5.24 -2.50
N PHE A 69 -0.67 4.59 -2.84
CA PHE A 69 -0.36 3.27 -2.31
C PHE A 69 0.27 3.34 -0.91
N TYR A 70 1.22 4.24 -0.69
CA TYR A 70 1.83 4.42 0.64
C TYR A 70 0.81 4.84 1.69
N THR A 71 -0.06 5.81 1.36
CA THR A 71 -1.17 6.24 2.22
C THR A 71 -2.17 5.12 2.47
N SER A 72 -2.44 4.26 1.47
CA SER A 72 -3.26 3.05 1.63
C SER A 72 -2.65 2.04 2.60
N LEU A 73 -1.34 1.83 2.55
CA LEU A 73 -0.61 0.97 3.49
C LEU A 73 -0.68 1.54 4.92
N LEU A 74 -0.48 2.85 5.08
CA LEU A 74 -0.64 3.52 6.37
C LEU A 74 -2.06 3.38 6.91
N LEU A 75 -3.08 3.56 6.07
CA LEU A 75 -4.47 3.32 6.43
C LEU A 75 -4.67 1.87 6.90
N GLY A 76 -4.13 0.89 6.17
CA GLY A 76 -4.23 -0.52 6.54
C GLY A 76 -3.59 -0.84 7.89
N VAL A 77 -2.38 -0.33 8.14
CA VAL A 77 -1.70 -0.48 9.44
C VAL A 77 -2.50 0.22 10.55
N PHE A 78 -3.00 1.43 10.28
CA PHE A 78 -3.78 2.21 11.24
C PHE A 78 -5.07 1.49 11.65
N VAL A 79 -5.80 0.95 10.68
CA VAL A 79 -7.05 0.21 10.93
C VAL A 79 -6.78 -1.05 11.77
N VAL A 80 -5.71 -1.80 11.49
CA VAL A 80 -5.30 -2.93 12.34
C VAL A 80 -4.94 -2.48 13.75
N TYR A 81 -4.22 -1.36 13.89
CA TYR A 81 -3.88 -0.81 15.20
C TYR A 81 -5.12 -0.44 16.02
N VAL A 82 -6.07 0.27 15.41
CA VAL A 82 -7.28 0.75 16.09
C VAL A 82 -8.21 -0.40 16.46
N PHE A 83 -8.43 -1.37 15.56
CA PHE A 83 -9.45 -2.41 15.76
C PHE A 83 -8.92 -3.72 16.33
N ASP A 84 -7.66 -4.08 16.05
CA ASP A 84 -7.07 -5.37 16.46
C ASP A 84 -5.89 -5.21 17.43
N GLY A 85 -5.54 -3.97 17.78
CA GLY A 85 -4.59 -3.61 18.81
C GLY A 85 -3.11 -3.59 18.38
N PRO A 86 -2.22 -3.19 19.30
CA PRO A 86 -0.81 -2.90 18.99
C PRO A 86 0.00 -4.14 18.60
N ARG A 87 -0.36 -5.34 19.08
CA ARG A 87 0.34 -6.57 18.71
C ARG A 87 0.11 -6.91 17.24
N SER A 88 -1.14 -6.87 16.79
CA SER A 88 -1.55 -7.10 15.40
C SER A 88 -0.93 -6.05 14.47
N ALA A 89 -0.90 -4.78 14.90
CA ALA A 89 -0.27 -3.70 14.13
C ALA A 89 1.23 -3.92 13.91
N ARG A 90 1.97 -4.43 14.90
CA ARG A 90 3.39 -4.76 14.73
C ARG A 90 3.59 -5.83 13.65
N ILE A 91 2.69 -6.80 13.56
CA ILE A 91 2.73 -7.81 12.51
C ILE A 91 2.52 -7.14 11.16
N ALA A 92 1.48 -6.31 11.00
CA ALA A 92 1.24 -5.55 9.77
C ALA A 92 2.46 -4.70 9.36
N ILE A 93 3.05 -3.96 10.29
CA ILE A 93 4.27 -3.17 10.06
C ILE A 93 5.42 -4.06 9.62
N SER A 94 5.64 -5.20 10.30
CA SER A 94 6.69 -6.14 9.94
C SER A 94 6.46 -6.79 8.56
N THR A 95 5.21 -7.00 8.16
CA THR A 95 4.86 -7.49 6.83
C THR A 95 5.24 -6.48 5.76
N VAL A 96 4.83 -5.21 5.93
CA VAL A 96 5.19 -4.13 4.98
C VAL A 96 6.71 -3.95 4.92
N ALA A 97 7.36 -3.79 6.08
CA ALA A 97 8.81 -3.61 6.15
C ALA A 97 9.59 -4.79 5.57
N GLY A 98 9.14 -6.02 5.86
CA GLY A 98 9.75 -7.24 5.34
C GLY A 98 9.69 -7.31 3.83
N VAL A 99 8.52 -7.03 3.23
CA VAL A 99 8.36 -7.02 1.78
C VAL A 99 9.16 -5.87 1.13
N SER A 100 9.13 -4.67 1.71
CA SER A 100 9.94 -3.54 1.23
C SER A 100 11.44 -3.84 1.21
N ALA A 101 11.94 -4.61 2.18
CA ALA A 101 13.35 -4.97 2.26
C ALA A 101 13.78 -6.00 1.18
N LEU A 102 12.84 -6.78 0.62
CA LEU A 102 13.17 -7.78 -0.40
C LEU A 102 13.66 -7.14 -1.70
N VAL A 103 13.11 -5.98 -2.08
CA VAL A 103 13.49 -5.31 -3.34
C VAL A 103 14.98 -4.94 -3.38
N PRO A 104 15.53 -4.16 -2.44
CA PRO A 104 16.96 -3.83 -2.46
C PRO A 104 17.83 -5.07 -2.22
N LEU A 105 17.36 -6.06 -1.47
CA LEU A 105 18.09 -7.30 -1.23
C LEU A 105 18.24 -8.13 -2.52
N ILE A 106 17.16 -8.29 -3.28
CA ILE A 106 17.21 -8.96 -4.59
C ILE A 106 18.05 -8.15 -5.57
N ALA A 107 17.89 -6.82 -5.59
CA ALA A 107 18.72 -5.94 -6.43
C ALA A 107 20.21 -6.09 -6.10
N LEU A 108 20.58 -6.18 -4.83
CA LEU A 108 21.96 -6.44 -4.41
C LEU A 108 22.47 -7.75 -5.01
N ILE A 109 21.70 -8.84 -4.90
CA ILE A 109 22.08 -10.17 -5.42
C ILE A 109 22.23 -10.16 -6.94
N VAL A 110 21.34 -9.47 -7.65
CA VAL A 110 21.36 -9.39 -9.13
C VAL A 110 22.57 -8.59 -9.64
N ASN A 111 23.08 -7.65 -8.84
CA ASN A 111 24.23 -6.80 -9.19
C ASN A 111 25.57 -7.32 -8.63
N LEU A 112 25.61 -8.53 -8.07
CA LEU A 112 26.86 -9.24 -7.73
C LEU A 112 27.47 -9.87 -9.00
#